data_AF-A0A929WPE2-F1
#
_entry.id   AF-A0A929WPE2-F1
#
_cell.length_a   1.000
_cell.length_b   1.000
_cell.length_c   1.000
_cell.angle_alpha   90.00
_cell.angle_beta   90.00
_cell.angle_gamma   90.00
#
_symmetry.space_group_name_H-M   'P 1'
#
loop_
_entity.id
_entity.type
_entity.pdbx_description
1 polymer ?
#
loop_
_entity_poly.entity_id
_entity_poly.type
_entity_poly.pdbx_seq_one_letter_code
_entity_poly.pdbx_strand_id
1 'polypeptide(L)'
;MSTSTIEALASAWARIAEEAEFPADYEGTATPQAHRASEAIQEQIRERIVATNDMRLFSLLHLLGQASLRMEQALWPEDYERMTREVEEALRQATDANARSYTHEEVMQAMQERIDRARDKPC
;
A
#
# COMPACT_ATOMS: atom_id res chain seq x y z
N MET A 1 -23.12 30.33 -9.87
CA MET A 1 -23.49 29.89 -8.51
C MET A 1 -22.29 29.18 -7.93
N SER A 2 -21.77 29.63 -6.79
CA SER A 2 -20.65 28.95 -6.13
C SER A 2 -21.21 27.75 -5.39
N THR A 3 -21.01 26.54 -5.92
CA THR A 3 -21.25 25.28 -5.19
C THR A 3 -20.49 25.33 -3.88
N SER A 4 -21.16 24.97 -2.79
CA SER A 4 -20.51 24.89 -1.48
C SER A 4 -19.33 23.91 -1.55
N THR A 5 -18.24 24.17 -0.84
CA THR A 5 -17.07 23.28 -0.76
C THR A 5 -17.47 21.85 -0.41
N ILE A 6 -18.54 21.67 0.37
CA ILE A 6 -19.07 20.35 0.76
C ILE A 6 -19.74 19.64 -0.44
N GLU A 7 -20.52 20.35 -1.25
CA GLU A 7 -21.18 19.77 -2.43
C GLU A 7 -20.15 19.33 -3.49
N ALA A 8 -19.09 20.12 -3.65
CA ALA A 8 -17.99 19.80 -4.54
C ALA A 8 -17.25 18.53 -4.07
N LEU A 9 -17.00 18.40 -2.77
CA LEU A 9 -16.39 17.20 -2.18
C LEU A 9 -17.30 15.97 -2.30
N ALA A 10 -18.60 16.12 -2.02
CA ALA A 10 -19.56 15.03 -2.14
C ALA A 10 -19.67 14.53 -3.59
N SER A 11 -19.69 15.46 -4.55
CA SER A 11 -19.73 15.11 -5.98
C SER A 11 -18.43 14.44 -6.43
N ALA A 12 -17.28 14.93 -5.96
CA ALA A 12 -15.98 14.30 -6.24
C ALA A 12 -15.89 12.89 -5.67
N TRP A 13 -16.39 12.69 -4.44
CA TRP A 13 -16.48 11.38 -3.82
C TRP A 13 -17.41 10.44 -4.58
N ALA A 14 -18.62 10.87 -4.92
CA ALA A 14 -19.60 10.06 -5.64
C ALA A 14 -19.03 9.55 -6.98
N ARG A 15 -18.33 10.42 -7.71
CA ARG A 15 -17.67 10.02 -8.96
C ARG A 15 -16.57 8.98 -8.74
N ILE A 16 -15.71 9.18 -7.76
CA ILE A 16 -14.63 8.21 -7.45
C ILE A 16 -15.21 6.87 -7.00
N ALA A 17 -16.27 6.89 -6.20
CA ALA A 17 -16.96 5.69 -5.76
C ALA A 17 -17.62 4.95 -6.94
N GLU A 18 -18.25 5.67 -7.87
CA GLU A 18 -18.82 5.11 -9.09
C GLU A 18 -17.73 4.51 -10.00
N GLU A 19 -16.64 5.24 -10.25
CA GLU A 19 -15.51 4.78 -11.06
C GLU A 19 -14.84 3.54 -10.48
N ALA A 20 -14.81 3.41 -9.16
CA ALA A 20 -14.28 2.25 -8.45
C ALA A 20 -15.31 1.11 -8.25
N GLU A 21 -16.53 1.25 -8.77
CA GLU A 21 -17.64 0.31 -8.59
C GLU A 21 -17.94 0.01 -7.11
N PHE A 22 -17.78 1.01 -6.25
CA PHE A 22 -18.04 0.91 -4.82
C PHE A 22 -19.54 0.66 -4.59
N PRO A 23 -19.94 -0.32 -3.76
CA PRO A 23 -21.36 -0.65 -3.57
C PRO A 23 -22.14 0.55 -3.02
N ALA A 24 -23.21 0.93 -3.72
CA ALA A 24 -24.02 2.12 -3.38
C ALA A 24 -24.79 1.97 -2.06
N ASP A 25 -25.12 0.74 -1.68
CA ASP A 25 -25.82 0.33 -0.47
C ASP A 25 -24.86 -0.30 0.56
N TYR A 26 -23.59 0.09 0.55
CA TYR A 26 -22.60 -0.45 1.47
C TYR A 26 -22.91 -0.08 2.94
N GLU A 27 -23.38 -1.06 3.70
CA GLU A 27 -23.70 -0.90 5.13
C GLU A 27 -22.51 -1.20 6.08
N GLY A 28 -21.32 -1.45 5.54
CA GLY A 28 -20.13 -1.77 6.35
C GLY A 28 -19.80 -3.26 6.44
N THR A 29 -20.57 -4.14 5.79
CA THR A 29 -20.26 -5.57 5.72
C THR A 29 -19.13 -5.83 4.73
N ALA A 30 -18.06 -6.50 5.17
CA ALA A 30 -16.96 -6.87 4.29
C ALA A 30 -17.45 -7.73 3.12
N THR A 31 -17.21 -7.28 1.89
CA THR A 31 -17.46 -8.04 0.66
C THR A 31 -16.25 -7.93 -0.26
N PRO A 32 -15.97 -8.94 -1.10
CA PRO A 32 -14.87 -8.86 -2.05
C PRO A 32 -15.01 -7.67 -3.02
N GLN A 33 -16.24 -7.26 -3.33
CA GLN A 33 -16.49 -6.08 -4.17
C GLN A 33 -16.09 -4.78 -3.44
N ALA A 34 -16.54 -4.60 -2.20
CA ALA A 34 -16.18 -3.41 -1.41
C ALA A 34 -14.68 -3.34 -1.13
N HIS A 35 -14.02 -4.48 -0.91
CA HIS A 35 -12.58 -4.56 -0.74
C HIS A 35 -11.85 -4.12 -2.02
N ARG A 36 -12.16 -4.69 -3.19
CA ARG A 36 -11.58 -4.29 -4.48
C ARG A 36 -11.80 -2.82 -4.82
N ALA A 37 -13.02 -2.32 -4.61
CA ALA A 37 -13.33 -0.92 -4.81
C ALA A 37 -12.50 -0.01 -3.88
N SER A 38 -12.33 -0.42 -2.63
CA SER A 38 -11.48 0.30 -1.67
C SER A 38 -10.00 0.30 -2.12
N GLU A 39 -9.48 -0.80 -2.65
CA GLU A 39 -8.11 -0.86 -3.18
C GLU A 39 -7.92 0.05 -4.39
N ALA A 40 -8.87 0.07 -5.33
CA ALA A 40 -8.83 0.94 -6.50
C ALA A 40 -8.83 2.43 -6.10
N ILE A 41 -9.65 2.82 -5.12
CA ILE A 41 -9.66 4.20 -4.60
C ILE A 41 -8.34 4.54 -3.91
N GLN A 42 -7.77 3.61 -3.13
CA GLN A 42 -6.46 3.82 -2.50
C GLN A 42 -5.36 4.05 -3.55
N GLU A 43 -5.35 3.28 -4.63
CA GLU A 43 -4.38 3.43 -5.72
C GLU A 43 -4.48 4.81 -6.37
N GLN A 44 -5.68 5.24 -6.76
CA GLN A 44 -5.91 6.58 -7.31
C GLN A 44 -5.46 7.69 -6.35
N ILE A 45 -5.69 7.52 -5.04
CA ILE A 45 -5.23 8.48 -4.03
C ILE A 45 -3.70 8.51 -3.96
N ARG A 46 -3.03 7.35 -3.97
CA ARG A 46 -1.55 7.28 -3.97
C ARG A 46 -0.97 8.00 -5.18
N GLU A 47 -1.49 7.74 -6.38
CA GLU A 47 -1.07 8.42 -7.61
C GLU A 47 -1.23 9.94 -7.48
N ARG A 48 -2.36 10.39 -6.93
CA ARG A 48 -2.61 11.81 -6.73
C ARG A 48 -1.69 12.45 -5.68
N ILE A 49 -1.39 11.75 -4.59
CA ILE A 49 -0.40 12.22 -3.60
C ILE A 49 0.96 12.39 -4.27
N VAL A 50 1.41 11.42 -5.08
CA VAL A 50 2.67 11.53 -5.81
C VAL A 50 2.66 12.71 -6.79
N ALA A 51 1.55 12.90 -7.52
CA ALA A 51 1.45 13.95 -8.54
C ALA A 51 1.31 15.37 -7.96
N THR A 52 0.67 15.53 -6.80
CA THR A 52 0.27 16.84 -6.27
C THR A 52 0.91 17.20 -4.93
N ASN A 53 1.54 16.22 -4.27
CA ASN A 53 2.03 16.31 -2.90
C ASN A 53 0.96 16.76 -1.88
N ASP A 54 -0.32 16.48 -2.15
CA ASP A 54 -1.42 16.83 -1.24
C ASP A 54 -1.48 15.84 -0.07
N MET A 55 -0.70 16.14 0.97
CA MET A 55 -0.60 15.34 2.19
C MET A 55 -1.93 15.18 2.94
N ARG A 56 -2.94 16.03 2.68
CA ARG A 56 -4.25 15.89 3.31
C ARG A 56 -4.96 14.61 2.87
N LEU A 57 -4.63 14.08 1.70
CA LEU A 57 -5.16 12.81 1.22
C LEU A 57 -4.59 11.60 1.97
N PHE A 58 -3.49 11.79 2.72
CA PHE A 58 -2.86 10.70 3.48
C PHE A 58 -3.77 10.17 4.59
N SER A 59 -4.55 11.03 5.25
CA SER A 59 -5.49 10.60 6.28
C SER A 59 -6.62 9.74 5.69
N LEU A 60 -7.14 10.11 4.52
CA LEU A 60 -8.13 9.32 3.80
C LEU A 60 -7.55 7.97 3.33
N LEU A 61 -6.34 7.99 2.77
CA LEU A 61 -5.62 6.77 2.39
C LEU A 61 -5.44 5.82 3.57
N HIS A 62 -5.07 6.35 4.73
CA HIS A 62 -4.92 5.57 5.95
C HIS A 62 -6.24 4.93 6.40
N LEU A 63 -7.34 5.69 6.40
CA LEU A 63 -8.67 5.18 6.78
C LEU A 63 -9.15 4.08 5.83
N LEU A 64 -8.99 4.27 4.52
CA LEU A 64 -9.34 3.26 3.51
C LEU A 64 -8.47 2.01 3.67
N GLY A 65 -7.17 2.17 3.92
CA GLY A 65 -6.26 1.05 4.19
C GLY A 65 -6.68 0.24 5.42
N GLN A 66 -7.09 0.91 6.51
CA GLN A 66 -7.62 0.24 7.70
C GLN A 66 -8.96 -0.48 7.43
N ALA A 67 -9.82 0.09 6.59
CA ALA A 67 -11.06 -0.55 6.20
C ALA A 67 -10.79 -1.81 5.36
N SER A 68 -9.96 -1.71 4.31
CA SER A 68 -9.55 -2.85 3.48
C SER A 68 -8.91 -3.96 4.31
N LEU A 69 -8.01 -3.63 5.24
CA LEU A 69 -7.37 -4.60 6.12
C LEU A 69 -8.39 -5.37 6.97
N ARG A 70 -9.38 -4.67 7.54
CA ARG A 70 -10.47 -5.33 8.28
C ARG A 70 -11.33 -6.22 7.38
N MET A 71 -11.54 -5.81 6.12
CA MET A 71 -12.24 -6.66 5.16
C MET A 71 -11.42 -7.90 4.84
N GLU A 72 -10.11 -7.80 4.63
CA GLU A 72 -9.23 -8.95 4.40
C GLU A 72 -9.26 -9.95 5.56
N GLN A 73 -9.17 -9.46 6.80
CA GLN A 73 -9.29 -10.30 7.99
C GLN A 73 -10.62 -11.05 8.07
N ALA A 74 -11.71 -10.44 7.58
CA ALA A 74 -13.04 -11.04 7.60
C ALA A 74 -13.29 -11.98 6.41
N LEU A 75 -12.76 -11.65 5.24
CA LEU A 75 -12.99 -12.36 3.98
C LEU A 75 -12.04 -13.55 3.80
N TRP A 76 -10.79 -13.39 4.23
CA TRP A 76 -9.70 -14.37 4.04
C TRP A 76 -8.85 -14.51 5.31
N PRO A 77 -9.45 -14.99 6.43
CA PRO A 77 -8.76 -15.06 7.72
C PRO A 77 -7.52 -15.97 7.68
N GLU A 78 -7.56 -17.09 6.96
CA GLU A 78 -6.43 -18.03 6.87
C GLU A 78 -5.25 -17.43 6.10
N ASP A 79 -5.51 -16.70 5.02
CA ASP A 79 -4.47 -16.04 4.23
C ASP A 79 -3.87 -14.88 5.00
N TYR A 80 -4.70 -14.11 5.72
CA TYR A 80 -4.24 -13.06 6.63
C TYR A 80 -3.35 -13.62 7.75
N GLU A 81 -3.75 -14.72 8.40
CA GLU A 81 -2.95 -15.37 9.43
C GLU A 81 -1.62 -15.88 8.88
N ARG A 82 -1.62 -16.49 7.69
CA ARG A 82 -0.40 -16.96 7.03
C ARG A 82 0.55 -15.81 6.76
N MET A 83 0.07 -14.75 6.10
CA MET A 83 0.87 -13.57 5.79
C MET A 83 1.43 -12.94 7.07
N THR A 84 0.63 -12.85 8.14
CA THR A 84 1.08 -12.34 9.44
C THR A 84 2.24 -13.16 10.00
N ARG A 85 2.14 -14.50 9.98
CA ARG A 85 3.22 -15.40 10.43
C ARG A 85 4.49 -15.25 9.59
N GLU A 86 4.35 -15.17 8.27
CA GLU A 86 5.49 -14.97 7.36
C GLU A 86 6.21 -13.65 7.62
N VAL A 87 5.47 -12.56 7.83
CA VAL A 87 6.04 -11.26 8.19
C VAL A 87 6.74 -11.30 9.55
N GLU A 88 6.12 -11.90 10.56
CA GLU A 88 6.73 -12.07 11.89
C GLU A 88 8.01 -12.90 11.84
N GLU A 89 8.02 -13.98 11.05
CA GLU A 89 9.21 -14.80 10.86
C GLU A 89 10.33 -14.03 10.16
N ALA A 90 10.01 -13.30 9.08
CA ALA A 90 10.97 -12.46 8.38
C ALA A 90 11.56 -11.37 9.30
N LEU A 91 10.72 -10.72 10.13
CA LEU A 91 11.18 -9.75 11.13
C LEU A 91 12.09 -10.38 12.18
N ARG A 92 11.75 -11.59 12.66
CA ARG A 92 12.58 -12.33 13.61
C ARG A 92 13.94 -12.68 13.00
N GLN A 93 13.97 -13.15 11.76
CA GLN A 93 15.21 -13.44 11.03
C GLN A 93 16.06 -12.18 10.81
N ALA A 94 15.44 -11.03 10.52
CA ALA A 94 16.15 -9.77 10.35
C ALA A 94 16.73 -9.20 11.65
N THR A 95 16.12 -9.54 12.80
CA THR A 95 16.51 -9.05 14.13
C THR A 95 17.37 -10.06 14.90
N ASP A 96 17.61 -11.25 14.35
CA ASP A 96 18.49 -12.27 14.95
C ASP A 96 19.89 -11.66 15.16
N ALA A 97 20.53 -11.95 16.29
CA ALA A 97 21.90 -11.52 16.58
C ALA A 97 22.91 -12.05 15.53
N ASN A 98 22.55 -13.10 14.81
CA ASN A 98 23.31 -13.67 13.69
C ASN A 98 22.81 -13.18 12.31
N ALA A 99 21.83 -12.28 12.26
CA ALA A 99 21.41 -11.63 11.03
C ALA A 99 22.56 -10.78 10.49
N ARG A 100 22.97 -11.02 9.25
CA ARG A 100 24.00 -10.21 8.60
C ARG A 100 23.47 -8.79 8.42
N SER A 101 23.87 -7.90 9.32
CA SER A 101 23.78 -6.46 9.09
C SER A 101 24.98 -6.07 8.24
N TYR A 102 24.71 -5.66 7.00
CA TYR A 102 25.73 -5.05 6.17
C TYR A 102 25.76 -3.56 6.48
N THR A 103 26.93 -3.05 6.82
CA THR A 103 27.17 -1.60 6.88
C THR A 103 27.01 -1.01 5.48
N HIS A 104 26.69 0.29 5.40
CA HIS A 104 26.61 0.98 4.12
C HIS A 104 27.90 0.81 3.30
N GLU A 105 29.06 0.82 3.97
CA GLU A 105 30.37 0.67 3.34
C GLU A 105 30.57 -0.73 2.76
N GLU A 106 30.17 -1.79 3.47
CA GLU A 106 30.22 -3.17 2.95
C GLU A 106 29.30 -3.37 1.75
N VAL A 107 28.11 -2.76 1.74
CA VAL A 107 27.19 -2.79 0.60
C VAL A 107 27.82 -2.09 -0.61
N MET A 108 28.38 -0.90 -0.40
CA MET A 108 29.03 -0.13 -1.46
C MET A 108 30.26 -0.86 -2.02
N GLN A 109 31.05 -1.49 -1.16
CA GLN A 109 32.22 -2.28 -1.57
C GLN A 109 31.81 -3.53 -2.37
N ALA A 110 30.82 -4.29 -1.91
CA ALA A 110 30.30 -5.44 -2.65
C ALA A 110 29.70 -5.05 -4.01
N MET A 111 29.10 -3.87 -4.10
CA MET A 111 28.60 -3.32 -5.35
C MET A 111 29.75 -2.94 -6.29
N GLN A 112 30.81 -2.31 -5.78
CA GLN A 112 31.99 -1.95 -6.55
C GLN A 112 32.74 -3.19 -7.06
N GLU A 113 32.93 -4.21 -6.22
CA GLU A 113 33.55 -5.48 -6.63
C GLU A 113 32.76 -6.19 -7.73
N ARG A 114 31.42 -6.10 -7.69
CA ARG A 114 30.57 -6.62 -8.78
C ARG A 114 30.77 -5.87 -10.08
N ILE A 115 30.90 -4.55 -10.02
CA ILE A 115 31.16 -3.69 -11.19
C ILE A 115 32.55 -4.02 -11.78
N ASP A 116 33.57 -4.13 -10.93
CA ASP A 116 34.94 -4.42 -11.36
C ASP A 116 35.05 -5.82 -11.98
N ARG A 117 34.43 -6.85 -11.37
CA ARG A 117 34.36 -8.20 -11.96
C ARG A 117 33.61 -8.24 -13.29
N ALA A 118 32.59 -7.40 -13.47
CA ALA A 118 31.87 -7.30 -14.73
C ALA A 118 32.72 -6.60 -15.81
N ARG A 119 33.58 -5.68 -15.40
CA ARG A 119 34.52 -4.96 -16.26
C ARG A 119 35.73 -5.81 -16.68
N ASP A 120 36.15 -6.72 -15.81
CA ASP A 120 37.29 -7.62 -16.03
C ASP A 120 36.93 -8.91 -16.80
N LYS A 121 35.65 -9.14 -17.11
CA LYS A 121 35.25 -10.21 -18.04
C LYS A 121 35.62 -9.83 -19.48
N PRO A 122 36.47 -10.60 -20.18
CA PRO A 122 36.67 -10.40 -21.61
C PRO A 122 35.34 -10.67 -22.33
N CYS A 123 35.02 -9.82 -23.32
CA CYS A 123 33.86 -9.98 -24.21
C CYS A 123 33.84 -11.32 -24.93
#